data_AF-A0A0Q6KK93-F1
#
_entry.id   AF-A0A0Q6KK93-F1
#
_cell.length_a   1.000
_cell.length_b   1.000
_cell.length_c   1.000
_cell.angle_alpha   90.00
_cell.angle_beta   90.00
_cell.angle_gamma   90.00
#
_symmetry.space_group_name_H-M   'P 1'
#
loop_
_entity.id
_entity.type
_entity.pdbx_description
1 polymer ?
#
loop_
_entity_poly.entity_id
_entity_poly.type
_entity_poly.pdbx_seq_one_letter_code
_entity_poly.pdbx_strand_id
1 'polypeptide(L)'
;MRSIKFLLLAAAMGAVPATANAALVGSLGRGTGPFLNLSSAGLDGGSVATLTGGTVYNSDRPFADIPEGDVFGNNFLAAGPQAGQPATLTFTSPVSYLSFLWGSPDTYNRLQLVTNQSTYDFNVSNLGFSVTSGDQNFSQYVQFVGSLGETISSVSFTNTPRQDAFETANFSVSAVPEPGTWALMLVGFGMVGAASRYRRRSVKFVTA
;
A
#
# COMPACT_ATOMS: atom_id res chain seq x y z
N MET A 1 56.20 -43.85 27.10
CA MET A 1 54.99 -43.02 27.34
C MET A 1 54.60 -42.38 26.01
N ARG A 2 53.49 -42.82 25.41
CA ARG A 2 53.10 -42.49 24.03
C ARG A 2 52.15 -41.30 24.02
N SER A 3 52.46 -40.31 23.20
CA SER A 3 51.64 -39.12 22.92
C SER A 3 50.38 -39.47 22.14
N ILE A 4 49.20 -39.04 22.62
CA ILE A 4 47.95 -39.06 21.85
C ILE A 4 47.54 -37.61 21.61
N LYS A 5 47.57 -37.21 20.33
CA LYS A 5 47.15 -35.89 19.83
C LYS A 5 45.63 -35.84 19.74
N PHE A 6 45.00 -34.88 20.42
CA PHE A 6 43.60 -34.53 20.18
C PHE A 6 43.50 -33.67 18.91
N LEU A 7 42.87 -34.20 17.86
CA LEU A 7 42.44 -33.44 16.70
C LEU A 7 41.12 -32.72 17.05
N LEU A 8 41.16 -31.38 17.09
CA LEU A 8 39.96 -30.54 17.09
C LEU A 8 39.45 -30.44 15.65
N LEU A 9 38.31 -31.06 15.37
CA LEU A 9 37.60 -30.93 14.11
C LEU A 9 36.64 -29.73 14.24
N ALA A 10 36.99 -28.60 13.63
CA ALA A 10 36.11 -27.43 13.56
C ALA A 10 35.10 -27.63 12.42
N ALA A 11 33.86 -28.00 12.76
CA ALA A 11 32.75 -27.98 11.81
C ALA A 11 32.22 -26.54 11.68
N ALA A 12 32.68 -25.83 10.65
CA ALA A 12 32.09 -24.54 10.27
C ALA A 12 30.75 -24.81 9.58
N MET A 13 29.65 -24.74 10.33
CA MET A 13 28.30 -24.70 9.78
C MET A 13 28.12 -23.36 9.05
N GLY A 14 28.15 -23.39 7.72
CA GLY A 14 27.81 -22.24 6.88
C GLY A 14 26.33 -21.89 7.06
N ALA A 15 26.05 -20.83 7.83
CA ALA A 15 24.73 -20.23 7.84
C ALA A 15 24.49 -19.57 6.48
N VAL A 16 23.66 -20.18 5.65
CA VAL A 16 23.17 -19.54 4.42
C VAL A 16 22.22 -18.43 4.88
N PRO A 17 22.46 -17.15 4.53
CA PRO A 17 21.49 -16.11 4.85
C PRO A 17 20.20 -16.40 4.09
N ALA A 18 19.12 -16.66 4.81
CA ALA A 18 17.79 -16.65 4.22
C ALA A 18 17.54 -15.23 3.71
N THR A 19 17.44 -15.05 2.40
CA THR A 19 16.95 -13.80 1.84
C THR A 19 15.48 -13.70 2.20
N ALA A 20 15.17 -12.92 3.23
CA ALA A 20 13.79 -12.53 3.50
C ALA A 20 13.31 -11.75 2.27
N ASN A 21 12.44 -12.36 1.48
CA ASN A 21 11.76 -11.65 0.40
C ASN A 21 10.89 -10.58 1.06
N ALA A 22 11.24 -9.32 0.84
CA ALA A 22 10.42 -8.20 1.25
C ALA A 22 9.14 -8.23 0.42
N ALA A 23 8.03 -8.52 1.06
CA ALA A 23 6.71 -8.59 0.44
C ALA A 23 5.82 -7.45 0.94
N LEU A 24 4.76 -7.17 0.19
CA LEU A 24 3.65 -6.35 0.62
C LEU A 24 3.09 -6.89 1.93
N VAL A 25 3.01 -6.03 2.95
CA VAL A 25 2.43 -6.39 4.24
C VAL A 25 1.06 -5.75 4.37
N GLY A 26 0.03 -6.58 4.52
CA GLY A 26 -1.32 -6.16 4.91
C GLY A 26 -1.55 -6.32 6.40
N SER A 27 -2.19 -5.34 7.05
CA SER A 27 -2.56 -5.44 8.45
C SER A 27 -3.82 -4.64 8.77
N LEU A 28 -4.47 -4.96 9.89
CA LEU A 28 -5.38 -4.01 10.53
C LEU A 28 -4.56 -2.82 11.05
N GLY A 29 -5.16 -1.64 11.08
CA GLY A 29 -4.46 -0.44 11.51
C GLY A 29 -5.40 0.73 11.73
N ARG A 30 -4.84 1.93 11.93
CA ARG A 30 -5.62 3.18 12.00
C ARG A 30 -5.34 3.93 10.71
N GLY A 31 -6.37 4.11 9.88
CA GLY A 31 -6.28 5.03 8.74
C GLY A 31 -6.07 6.43 9.27
N THR A 32 -4.81 6.85 9.37
CA THR A 32 -4.49 8.23 9.69
C THR A 32 -4.41 8.98 8.37
N GLY A 33 -5.26 9.98 8.22
CA GLY A 33 -5.34 10.80 7.01
C GLY A 33 -4.02 11.53 6.67
N PRO A 34 -4.04 12.36 5.62
CA PRO A 34 -5.24 12.90 4.96
C PRO A 34 -6.00 11.84 4.16
N PHE A 35 -7.33 11.91 4.19
CA PHE A 35 -8.20 11.10 3.33
C PHE A 35 -8.45 11.79 2.01
N LEU A 36 -8.59 11.00 0.96
CA LEU A 36 -8.82 11.45 -0.41
C LEU A 36 -10.32 11.54 -0.70
N ASN A 37 -10.73 12.47 -1.54
CA ASN A 37 -12.12 12.58 -1.96
C ASN A 37 -12.48 11.43 -2.90
N LEU A 38 -13.50 10.65 -2.57
CA LEU A 38 -13.98 9.54 -3.39
C LEU A 38 -15.13 10.01 -4.29
N SER A 39 -15.07 9.65 -5.57
CA SER A 39 -16.10 9.95 -6.57
C SER A 39 -16.23 8.82 -7.60
N SER A 40 -17.22 8.89 -8.50
CA SER A 40 -17.35 7.94 -9.61
C SER A 40 -16.17 7.95 -10.59
N ALA A 41 -15.37 9.03 -10.61
CA ALA A 41 -14.12 9.08 -11.37
C ALA A 41 -12.95 8.37 -10.64
N GLY A 42 -13.09 8.08 -9.34
CA GLY A 42 -12.07 7.53 -8.47
C GLY A 42 -11.62 8.50 -7.37
N LEU A 43 -10.36 8.37 -6.95
CA LEU A 43 -9.75 9.13 -5.85
C LEU A 43 -9.26 10.50 -6.33
N ASP A 44 -9.64 11.55 -5.61
CA ASP A 44 -9.46 12.96 -5.94
C ASP A 44 -9.88 13.27 -7.38
N GLY A 45 -11.09 12.85 -7.73
CA GLY A 45 -11.65 13.06 -9.08
C GLY A 45 -10.92 12.30 -10.18
N GLY A 46 -10.24 11.20 -9.85
CA GLY A 46 -9.46 10.41 -10.80
C GLY A 46 -8.00 10.81 -10.91
N SER A 47 -7.57 11.89 -10.25
CA SER A 47 -6.19 12.38 -10.32
C SER A 47 -5.20 11.47 -9.60
N VAL A 48 -5.61 10.83 -8.49
CA VAL A 48 -4.79 9.88 -7.72
C VAL A 48 -5.02 8.45 -8.18
N ALA A 49 -6.27 8.06 -8.37
CA ALA A 49 -6.64 6.76 -8.91
C ALA A 49 -7.94 6.85 -9.68
N THR A 50 -8.02 6.17 -10.82
CA THR A 50 -9.26 6.03 -11.60
C THR A 50 -10.06 4.84 -11.12
N LEU A 51 -11.40 4.97 -11.11
CA LEU A 51 -12.31 3.88 -10.75
C LEU A 51 -12.90 3.22 -12.01
N THR A 52 -12.89 1.89 -12.05
CA THR A 52 -13.64 1.09 -13.03
C THR A 52 -14.45 0.03 -12.30
N GLY A 53 -15.72 -0.14 -12.69
CA GLY A 53 -16.67 -0.99 -11.97
C GLY A 53 -17.00 -0.45 -10.57
N GLY A 54 -17.79 -1.19 -9.80
CA GLY A 54 -18.35 -0.70 -8.54
C GLY A 54 -19.26 0.53 -8.73
N THR A 55 -19.80 1.00 -7.61
CA THR A 55 -20.59 2.24 -7.56
C THR A 55 -20.23 3.01 -6.30
N VAL A 56 -20.08 4.33 -6.43
CA VAL A 56 -19.92 5.23 -5.27
C VAL A 56 -21.29 5.71 -4.84
N TYR A 57 -21.63 5.48 -3.58
CA TYR A 57 -22.88 5.91 -2.95
C TYR A 57 -22.62 6.92 -1.84
N ASN A 58 -23.67 7.68 -1.51
CA ASN A 58 -23.69 8.65 -0.42
C ASN A 58 -24.87 8.45 0.54
N SER A 59 -25.53 7.29 0.43
CA SER A 59 -26.67 6.86 1.23
C SER A 59 -26.73 5.33 1.19
N ASP A 60 -27.30 4.72 2.23
CA ASP A 60 -27.53 3.28 2.27
C ASP A 60 -28.37 2.79 1.09
N ARG A 61 -28.16 1.52 0.75
CA ARG A 61 -28.87 0.74 -0.26
C ARG A 61 -29.29 -0.59 0.37
N PRO A 62 -30.31 -1.27 -0.17
CA PRO A 62 -30.72 -2.59 0.33
C PRO A 62 -29.64 -3.70 0.26
N PHE A 63 -28.49 -3.42 -0.37
CA PHE A 63 -27.39 -4.35 -0.64
C PHE A 63 -26.02 -3.70 -0.38
N ALA A 64 -25.97 -2.49 0.18
CA ALA A 64 -24.72 -1.79 0.46
C ALA A 64 -24.97 -0.70 1.51
N ASP A 65 -24.26 -0.75 2.63
CA ASP A 65 -24.46 0.18 3.74
C ASP A 65 -23.27 1.12 3.91
N ILE A 66 -23.52 2.33 4.38
CA ILE A 66 -22.45 3.26 4.74
C ILE A 66 -21.59 2.59 5.83
N PRO A 67 -20.25 2.50 5.66
CA PRO A 67 -19.39 1.97 6.72
C PRO A 67 -19.60 2.71 8.04
N GLU A 68 -19.77 1.98 9.14
CA GLU A 68 -19.88 2.54 10.49
C GLU A 68 -18.72 3.49 10.82
N GLY A 69 -19.03 4.64 11.41
CA GLY A 69 -18.09 5.68 11.81
C GLY A 69 -18.04 6.90 10.88
N ASP A 70 -17.02 7.74 11.05
CA ASP A 70 -16.86 8.98 10.27
C ASP A 70 -16.40 8.67 8.84
N VAL A 71 -17.30 8.79 7.86
CA VAL A 71 -16.99 8.62 6.43
C VAL A 71 -16.63 9.98 5.80
N PHE A 72 -15.38 10.13 5.39
CA PHE A 72 -14.87 11.34 4.75
C PHE A 72 -15.59 11.62 3.43
N GLY A 73 -16.11 12.84 3.29
CA GLY A 73 -16.87 13.27 2.11
C GLY A 73 -18.23 12.60 1.96
N ASN A 74 -18.69 11.82 2.97
CA ASN A 74 -19.96 11.07 2.95
C ASN A 74 -20.12 10.12 1.76
N ASN A 75 -19.01 9.70 1.15
CA ASN A 75 -19.01 8.79 0.00
C ASN A 75 -18.32 7.48 0.36
N PHE A 76 -18.91 6.37 -0.07
CA PHE A 76 -18.31 5.03 0.04
C PHE A 76 -18.41 4.29 -1.29
N LEU A 77 -17.43 3.43 -1.54
CA LEU A 77 -17.38 2.55 -2.71
C LEU A 77 -18.00 1.20 -2.33
N ALA A 78 -18.99 0.79 -3.10
CA ALA A 78 -19.62 -0.52 -3.00
C ALA A 78 -19.21 -1.40 -4.21
N ALA A 79 -18.80 -2.63 -3.93
CA ALA A 79 -18.47 -3.63 -4.94
C ALA A 79 -19.25 -4.92 -4.72
N GLY A 80 -20.15 -5.27 -5.65
CA GLY A 80 -20.98 -6.47 -5.53
C GLY A 80 -21.90 -6.65 -6.74
N PRO A 81 -22.65 -7.75 -6.84
CA PRO A 81 -23.46 -8.05 -8.02
C PRO A 81 -24.45 -6.93 -8.41
N GLN A 82 -25.03 -6.22 -7.44
CA GLN A 82 -25.94 -5.09 -7.68
C GLN A 82 -25.25 -3.72 -7.73
N ALA A 83 -24.01 -3.60 -7.23
CA ALA A 83 -23.23 -2.36 -7.24
C ALA A 83 -22.23 -2.29 -8.41
N GLY A 84 -22.07 -3.38 -9.17
CA GLY A 84 -20.99 -3.57 -10.14
C GLY A 84 -19.76 -4.20 -9.48
N GLN A 85 -19.13 -5.16 -10.15
CA GLN A 85 -17.90 -5.80 -9.65
C GLN A 85 -17.03 -6.37 -10.80
N PRO A 86 -15.69 -6.44 -10.63
CA PRO A 86 -14.94 -5.87 -9.51
C PRO A 86 -15.02 -4.35 -9.50
N ALA A 87 -14.93 -3.73 -8.32
CA ALA A 87 -14.62 -2.31 -8.23
C ALA A 87 -13.10 -2.17 -8.17
N THR A 88 -12.49 -1.53 -9.15
CA THR A 88 -11.04 -1.45 -9.26
C THR A 88 -10.59 0.00 -9.26
N LEU A 89 -9.73 0.35 -8.31
CA LEU A 89 -8.98 1.60 -8.29
C LEU A 89 -7.60 1.35 -8.92
N THR A 90 -7.33 2.04 -10.02
CA THR A 90 -6.02 2.01 -10.69
C THR A 90 -5.29 3.32 -10.43
N PHE A 91 -4.17 3.25 -9.73
CA PHE A 91 -3.38 4.44 -9.37
C PHE A 91 -2.73 5.04 -10.61
N THR A 92 -2.84 6.37 -10.76
CA THR A 92 -2.22 7.11 -11.88
C THR A 92 -0.70 7.13 -11.77
N SER A 93 -0.18 7.02 -10.54
CA SER A 93 1.22 6.75 -10.21
C SER A 93 1.29 5.71 -9.11
N PRO A 94 2.19 4.70 -9.19
CA PRO A 94 2.27 3.66 -8.16
C PRO A 94 2.51 4.23 -6.75
N VAL A 95 1.86 3.62 -5.76
CA VAL A 95 1.89 4.07 -4.35
C VAL A 95 2.62 3.05 -3.47
N SER A 96 3.34 3.50 -2.45
CA SER A 96 4.01 2.58 -1.48
C SER A 96 3.12 2.21 -0.31
N TYR A 97 1.99 2.92 -0.15
CA TYR A 97 1.07 2.74 0.97
C TYR A 97 -0.36 2.95 0.46
N LEU A 98 -1.27 2.10 0.94
CA LEU A 98 -2.71 2.24 0.79
C LEU A 98 -3.39 1.91 2.13
N SER A 99 -4.33 2.72 2.56
CA SER A 99 -5.31 2.34 3.58
C SER A 99 -6.71 2.79 3.21
N PHE A 100 -7.68 2.11 3.80
CA PHE A 100 -9.10 2.43 3.68
C PHE A 100 -9.87 1.87 4.89
N LEU A 101 -11.04 2.44 5.15
CA LEU A 101 -12.03 1.92 6.07
C LEU A 101 -12.80 0.81 5.37
N TRP A 102 -12.83 -0.39 5.97
CA TRP A 102 -13.63 -1.52 5.50
C TRP A 102 -14.89 -1.61 6.36
N GLY A 103 -16.06 -1.43 5.76
CA GLY A 103 -17.37 -1.55 6.42
C GLY A 103 -17.92 -2.98 6.34
N SER A 104 -18.67 -3.39 7.37
CA SER A 104 -19.32 -4.71 7.42
C SER A 104 -18.41 -5.88 6.98
N PRO A 105 -17.20 -6.05 7.55
CA PRO A 105 -16.27 -7.08 7.10
C PRO A 105 -16.88 -8.48 7.22
N ASP A 106 -16.73 -9.27 6.15
CA ASP A 106 -17.25 -10.63 6.08
C ASP A 106 -16.33 -11.58 5.30
N THR A 107 -16.67 -12.87 5.29
CA THR A 107 -15.88 -13.91 4.63
C THR A 107 -16.12 -14.03 3.12
N TYR A 108 -17.00 -13.22 2.53
CA TYR A 108 -17.31 -13.18 1.10
C TYR A 108 -16.56 -12.07 0.37
N ASN A 109 -16.23 -11.00 1.10
CA ASN A 109 -15.44 -9.90 0.63
C ASN A 109 -14.00 -10.35 0.32
N ARG A 110 -13.52 -9.97 -0.86
CA ARG A 110 -12.19 -10.29 -1.39
C ARG A 110 -11.54 -9.03 -1.92
N LEU A 111 -10.31 -8.81 -1.48
CA LEU A 111 -9.47 -7.70 -1.87
C LEU A 111 -8.27 -8.25 -2.63
N GLN A 112 -7.96 -7.68 -3.79
CA GLN A 112 -6.74 -8.03 -4.51
C GLN A 112 -5.91 -6.76 -4.75
N LEU A 113 -4.62 -6.81 -4.40
CA LEU A 113 -3.65 -5.76 -4.72
C LEU A 113 -2.68 -6.26 -5.77
N VAL A 114 -2.47 -5.45 -6.81
CA VAL A 114 -1.44 -5.68 -7.82
C VAL A 114 -0.28 -4.73 -7.53
N THR A 115 0.93 -5.27 -7.51
CA THR A 115 2.17 -4.51 -7.32
C THR A 115 3.08 -4.67 -8.54
N ASN A 116 4.19 -3.95 -8.55
CA ASN A 116 5.26 -4.15 -9.54
C ASN A 116 6.02 -5.48 -9.37
N GLN A 117 5.76 -6.26 -8.31
CA GLN A 117 6.46 -7.52 -8.03
C GLN A 117 5.53 -8.74 -8.05
N SER A 118 4.29 -8.60 -7.58
CA SER A 118 3.36 -9.72 -7.44
C SER A 118 1.90 -9.25 -7.39
N THR A 119 0.98 -10.19 -7.25
CA THR A 119 -0.43 -9.97 -6.90
C THR A 119 -0.71 -10.64 -5.56
N TYR A 120 -1.48 -9.96 -4.70
CA TYR A 120 -1.79 -10.40 -3.34
C TYR A 120 -3.29 -10.41 -3.11
N ASP A 121 -3.81 -11.50 -2.58
CA ASP A 121 -5.22 -11.64 -2.22
C ASP A 121 -5.41 -11.56 -0.69
N PHE A 122 -6.28 -10.65 -0.27
CA PHE A 122 -6.65 -10.43 1.11
C PHE A 122 -8.13 -10.71 1.35
N ASN A 123 -8.42 -11.19 2.55
CA ASN A 123 -9.74 -11.41 3.09
C ASN A 123 -9.69 -11.19 4.60
N VAL A 124 -10.84 -11.24 5.26
CA VAL A 124 -10.93 -11.00 6.70
C VAL A 124 -10.07 -11.96 7.54
N SER A 125 -9.89 -13.21 7.10
CA SER A 125 -9.10 -14.22 7.84
C SER A 125 -7.61 -13.94 7.76
N ASN A 126 -7.08 -13.59 6.58
CA ASN A 126 -5.65 -13.35 6.42
C ASN A 126 -5.20 -11.97 6.93
N LEU A 127 -6.12 -11.02 7.07
CA LEU A 127 -5.87 -9.74 7.75
C LEU A 127 -6.11 -9.79 9.27
N GLY A 128 -6.71 -10.86 9.79
CA GLY A 128 -6.90 -11.06 11.23
C GLY A 128 -8.05 -10.27 11.85
N PHE A 129 -9.14 -10.03 11.11
CA PHE A 129 -10.35 -9.39 11.64
C PHE A 129 -10.96 -10.21 12.79
N SER A 130 -11.38 -9.51 13.84
CA SER A 130 -12.12 -10.11 14.96
C SER A 130 -13.63 -10.25 14.70
N VAL A 131 -14.18 -9.42 13.81
CA VAL A 131 -15.59 -9.43 13.38
C VAL A 131 -15.62 -9.71 11.88
N THR A 132 -16.32 -10.77 11.50
CA THR A 132 -16.36 -11.30 10.11
C THR A 132 -17.76 -11.72 9.67
N SER A 133 -18.79 -11.25 10.38
CA SER A 133 -20.19 -11.62 10.17
C SER A 133 -20.94 -10.73 9.18
N GLY A 134 -20.31 -9.67 8.67
CA GLY A 134 -21.01 -8.60 7.96
C GLY A 134 -21.87 -7.73 8.88
N ASP A 135 -21.43 -7.52 10.13
CA ASP A 135 -22.13 -6.61 11.06
C ASP A 135 -22.00 -5.17 10.56
N GLN A 136 -23.12 -4.57 10.17
CA GLN A 136 -23.21 -3.21 9.65
C GLN A 136 -22.79 -2.15 10.69
N ASN A 137 -22.78 -2.49 11.98
CA ASN A 137 -22.32 -1.60 13.06
C ASN A 137 -20.82 -1.76 13.35
N PHE A 138 -20.06 -2.36 12.43
CA PHE A 138 -18.63 -2.55 12.59
C PHE A 138 -17.88 -2.17 11.31
N SER A 139 -16.91 -1.29 11.48
CA SER A 139 -15.91 -0.98 10.46
C SER A 139 -14.51 -1.03 11.06
N GLN A 140 -13.54 -1.38 10.23
CA GLN A 140 -12.15 -1.42 10.65
C GLN A 140 -11.25 -0.94 9.51
N TYR A 141 -10.30 -0.08 9.85
CA TYR A 141 -9.27 0.32 8.90
C TYR A 141 -8.30 -0.83 8.65
N VAL A 142 -7.95 -0.96 7.37
CA VAL A 142 -6.90 -1.85 6.88
C VAL A 142 -5.85 -1.03 6.16
N GLN A 143 -4.62 -1.54 6.15
CA GLN A 143 -3.50 -0.87 5.52
C GLN A 143 -2.56 -1.88 4.85
N PHE A 144 -1.91 -1.41 3.79
CA PHE A 144 -1.00 -2.16 2.95
C PHE A 144 0.25 -1.34 2.72
N VAL A 145 1.41 -1.92 3.03
CA VAL A 145 2.71 -1.26 2.91
C VAL A 145 3.61 -2.08 2.00
N GLY A 146 4.07 -1.46 0.91
CA GLY A 146 5.09 -2.03 0.03
C GLY A 146 6.46 -2.04 0.70
N SER A 147 7.15 -3.17 0.66
CA SER A 147 8.49 -3.31 1.23
C SER A 147 9.57 -3.22 0.14
N LEU A 148 10.73 -2.64 0.44
CA LEU A 148 11.93 -2.58 -0.44
C LEU A 148 11.65 -2.21 -1.92
N GLY A 149 10.93 -1.12 -2.18
CA GLY A 149 10.67 -0.65 -3.55
C GLY A 149 9.53 -1.38 -4.26
N GLU A 150 8.80 -2.23 -3.55
CA GLU A 150 7.49 -2.68 -3.98
C GLU A 150 6.47 -1.53 -3.94
N THR A 151 5.70 -1.40 -5.01
CA THR A 151 4.70 -0.33 -5.20
C THR A 151 3.41 -0.92 -5.74
N ILE A 152 2.29 -0.43 -5.24
CA ILE A 152 0.94 -0.85 -5.57
C ILE A 152 0.49 -0.05 -6.79
N SER A 153 0.06 -0.77 -7.83
CA SER A 153 -0.48 -0.18 -9.07
C SER A 153 -2.01 -0.18 -9.09
N SER A 154 -2.66 -1.16 -8.46
CA SER A 154 -4.11 -1.19 -8.34
C SER A 154 -4.58 -1.98 -7.14
N VAL A 155 -5.81 -1.67 -6.71
CA VAL A 155 -6.58 -2.46 -5.73
C VAL A 155 -7.96 -2.75 -6.30
N SER A 156 -8.44 -3.99 -6.16
CA SER A 156 -9.78 -4.39 -6.58
C SER A 156 -10.56 -5.05 -5.46
N PHE A 157 -11.84 -4.71 -5.39
CA PHE A 157 -12.82 -5.18 -4.41
C PHE A 157 -13.86 -6.05 -5.10
N THR A 158 -14.15 -7.20 -4.51
CA THR A 158 -15.17 -8.14 -5.01
C THR A 158 -15.93 -8.77 -3.85
N ASN A 159 -17.17 -9.16 -4.09
CA ASN A 159 -17.95 -9.97 -3.17
C ASN A 159 -18.42 -11.24 -3.89
N THR A 160 -18.09 -12.41 -3.35
CA THR A 160 -18.57 -13.69 -3.91
C THR A 160 -18.82 -14.72 -2.80
N PRO A 161 -19.96 -15.46 -2.82
CA PRO A 161 -21.04 -15.43 -3.81
C PRO A 161 -22.25 -14.56 -3.40
N ARG A 162 -22.10 -13.66 -2.41
CA ARG A 162 -23.23 -12.93 -1.82
C ARG A 162 -23.74 -11.80 -2.73
N GLN A 163 -24.97 -11.39 -2.46
CA GLN A 163 -25.60 -10.23 -3.10
C GLN A 163 -25.15 -8.91 -2.49
N ASP A 164 -24.89 -8.88 -1.19
CA ASP A 164 -24.45 -7.67 -0.50
C ASP A 164 -23.06 -7.26 -0.96
N ALA A 165 -22.81 -5.95 -0.96
CA ALA A 165 -21.58 -5.38 -1.47
C ALA A 165 -20.42 -5.48 -0.47
N PHE A 166 -19.21 -5.34 -0.98
CA PHE A 166 -18.05 -4.95 -0.21
C PHE A 166 -18.03 -3.42 -0.13
N GLU A 167 -18.20 -2.86 1.07
CA GLU A 167 -18.17 -1.41 1.31
C GLU A 167 -16.81 -0.89 1.81
N THR A 168 -16.29 0.14 1.15
CA THR A 168 -15.01 0.77 1.51
C THR A 168 -15.08 2.29 1.44
N ALA A 169 -14.37 2.96 2.35
CA ALA A 169 -14.32 4.42 2.44
C ALA A 169 -12.96 4.92 2.93
N ASN A 170 -12.80 6.24 3.08
CA ASN A 170 -11.66 6.88 3.76
C ASN A 170 -10.29 6.42 3.24
N PHE A 171 -10.13 6.47 1.91
CA PHE A 171 -8.89 6.09 1.26
C PHE A 171 -7.76 7.06 1.60
N SER A 172 -6.58 6.54 1.91
CA SER A 172 -5.33 7.28 2.08
C SER A 172 -4.20 6.54 1.37
N VAL A 173 -3.31 7.29 0.72
CA VAL A 173 -2.17 6.73 -0.01
C VAL A 173 -0.90 7.53 0.23
N SER A 174 0.25 6.88 0.08
CA SER A 174 1.53 7.58 -0.07
C SER A 174 2.06 7.35 -1.47
N ALA A 175 2.15 8.41 -2.27
CA ALA A 175 2.85 8.37 -3.55
C ALA A 175 4.33 8.05 -3.33
N VAL A 176 4.92 7.32 -4.27
CA VAL A 176 6.37 7.14 -4.30
C VAL A 176 7.00 8.36 -4.96
N PRO A 177 7.98 9.03 -4.32
CA PRO A 177 8.68 10.13 -4.96
C PRO A 177 9.31 9.65 -6.26
N GLU A 178 9.02 10.35 -7.36
CA GLU A 178 9.50 9.96 -8.68
C GLU A 178 11.04 9.78 -8.66
N PRO A 179 11.58 8.71 -9.29
CA PRO A 179 13.02 8.53 -9.42
C PRO A 179 13.73 9.74 -10.04
N GLY A 180 13.02 10.50 -10.89
CA GLY A 180 13.50 11.77 -11.44
C GLY A 180 13.83 12.80 -10.38
N THR A 181 13.04 12.91 -9.31
CA THR A 181 13.31 13.83 -8.20
C THR A 181 14.61 13.47 -7.49
N TRP A 182 14.87 12.18 -7.28
CA TRP A 182 16.13 11.69 -6.71
C TRP A 182 17.31 11.97 -7.64
N ALA A 183 17.16 11.72 -8.94
CA ALA A 183 18.19 12.03 -9.92
C ALA A 183 18.48 13.54 -9.98
N LEU A 184 17.47 14.40 -9.95
CA LEU A 184 17.62 15.86 -9.92
C LEU A 184 18.28 16.33 -8.62
N MET A 185 17.93 15.74 -7.47
CA MET A 185 18.63 16.02 -6.21
C MET A 185 20.10 15.62 -6.28
N LEU A 186 20.42 14.42 -6.79
CA LEU A 186 21.79 13.96 -6.95
C LEU A 186 22.58 14.83 -7.93
N VAL A 187 21.97 15.22 -9.05
CA VAL A 187 22.55 16.15 -10.02
C VAL A 187 22.79 17.51 -9.37
N GLY A 188 21.82 18.03 -8.62
CA GLY A 188 21.94 19.27 -7.84
C GLY A 188 23.11 19.22 -6.85
N PHE A 189 23.19 18.18 -6.03
CA PHE A 189 24.30 17.98 -5.09
C PHE A 189 25.64 17.80 -5.81
N GLY A 190 25.66 17.07 -6.93
CA GLY A 190 26.83 16.90 -7.78
C GLY A 190 27.35 18.24 -8.32
N MET A 191 26.46 19.10 -8.81
CA MET A 191 26.82 20.43 -9.32
C MET A 191 27.36 21.34 -8.21
N VAL A 192 26.73 21.36 -7.03
CA VAL A 192 27.21 22.14 -5.87
C VAL A 192 28.60 21.67 -5.42
N GLY A 193 28.81 20.35 -5.35
CA GLY A 193 30.11 19.76 -5.01
C GLY A 193 31.20 20.11 -6.04
N ALA A 194 30.89 20.02 -7.33
CA ALA A 194 31.80 20.37 -8.41
C ALA A 194 32.18 21.86 -8.39
N ALA A 195 31.21 22.76 -8.24
CA ALA A 195 31.44 24.19 -8.14
C ALA A 195 32.30 24.56 -6.92
N SER A 196 32.06 23.92 -5.79
CA SER A 196 32.84 24.12 -4.55
C SER A 196 34.29 23.68 -4.72
N ARG A 197 34.54 22.56 -5.41
CA ARG A 197 35.89 22.07 -5.72
C ARG A 197 36.60 22.96 -6.73
N TYR A 198 35.88 23.50 -7.73
CA TYR A 198 36.45 24.41 -8.72
C TYR A 198 36.99 25.70 -8.08
N ARG A 199 36.23 26.34 -7.19
CA ARG A 199 36.66 27.58 -6.51
C ARG A 199 37.95 27.44 -5.69
N ARG A 200 38.20 26.27 -5.09
CA ARG A 200 39.42 26.04 -4.29
C ARG A 200 40.71 25.96 -5.11
N ARG A 201 40.63 25.76 -6.43
CA ARG A 201 41.83 25.66 -7.30
C ARG A 201 42.41 27.03 -7.71
N SER A 202 41.73 28.13 -7.44
CA SER A 202 42.13 29.48 -7.89
C SER A 202 42.96 30.29 -6.89
N VAL A 203 43.47 29.70 -5.81
CA VAL A 203 44.36 30.42 -4.87
C VAL A 203 45.79 30.39 -5.41
N LYS A 204 46.16 31.37 -6.24
CA LYS A 204 47.57 31.66 -6.55
C LYS A 204 48.18 32.40 -5.36
N PHE A 205 49.13 31.78 -4.68
CA PHE A 205 50.03 32.52 -3.79
C PHE A 205 50.93 33.41 -4.65
N VAL A 206 50.88 34.73 -4.40
CA VAL A 206 51.88 35.68 -4.91
C VAL A 206 52.98 35.72 -3.85
N THR A 207 54.13 35.13 -4.16
CA THR A 207 55.36 35.31 -3.37
C THR A 207 56.06 36.59 -3.82
N ALA A 208 56.42 37.44 -2.84
CA ALA A 208 57.20 38.67 -2.98
C ALA A 208 58.70 38.38 -3.04
#